data_AF-A0A9E0U3L7-F1
#
_entry.id   AF-A0A9E0U3L7-F1
#
_cell.length_a   1.000
_cell.length_b   1.000
_cell.length_c   1.000
_cell.angle_alpha   90.00
_cell.angle_beta   90.00
_cell.angle_gamma   90.00
#
_symmetry.space_group_name_H-M   'P 1'
#
loop_
_entity.id
_entity.type
_entity.pdbx_description
1 polymer ?
#
loop_
_entity_poly.entity_id
_entity_poly.type
_entity_poly.pdbx_seq_one_letter_code
_entity_poly.pdbx_strand_id
1 'polypeptide(L)'
;MTHKPMLDPLDTLDAKIIQAKGWRQGSIFHPGNVVTDITLAEGELLIICTQSCTVVSSRFATDPTVEAMTVKLVTKYNPKSFEATGKHQRKLHLEVINNPQNQCIECDINRRFFFDRQHLFNLDPLQEMEIGTKGMNKLAGWLGRSYTRIALPDILVERLKPEIISFILKCLNEKQTDGPKKGSPIHESVPFAYIDWQPRGDHADLFGIKFIFICEDVQTVQALESNLIQKLEPYQLPAGKNGIRILDVICRTPNTTFLSDLHGFERFSEWDFLSELGAIAHAPPNLGG
;
A
#
# COMPACT_ATOMS: atom_id res chain seq x y z
N MET A 1 20.46 18.68 -28.54
CA MET A 1 21.38 18.97 -27.41
C MET A 1 20.54 19.51 -26.27
N THR A 2 20.22 18.67 -25.28
CA THR A 2 19.48 19.10 -24.10
C THR A 2 20.43 19.84 -23.16
N HIS A 3 20.27 21.15 -23.02
CA HIS A 3 20.96 21.91 -21.97
C HIS A 3 20.58 21.30 -20.62
N LYS A 4 21.54 20.65 -19.97
CA LYS A 4 21.40 20.26 -18.56
C LYS A 4 21.39 21.58 -17.78
N PRO A 5 20.31 21.94 -17.07
CA PRO A 5 20.32 23.15 -16.27
C PRO A 5 21.45 23.05 -15.25
N MET A 6 22.30 24.08 -15.17
CA MET A 6 23.28 24.20 -14.10
C MET A 6 22.53 24.28 -12.78
N LEU A 7 22.92 23.46 -11.81
CA LEU A 7 22.41 23.52 -10.45
C LEU A 7 22.91 24.81 -9.79
N ASP A 8 22.04 25.47 -9.04
CA ASP A 8 22.42 26.62 -8.22
C ASP A 8 23.37 26.15 -7.09
N PRO A 9 24.53 26.81 -6.89
CA PRO A 9 25.40 26.53 -5.75
C PRO A 9 24.70 26.61 -4.39
N LEU A 10 23.72 27.50 -4.23
CA LEU A 10 22.91 27.62 -3.00
C LEU A 10 22.04 26.39 -2.79
N ASP A 11 21.31 25.93 -3.81
CA ASP A 11 20.50 24.69 -3.75
C ASP A 11 21.34 23.47 -3.37
N THR A 12 22.60 23.44 -3.79
CA THR A 12 23.53 22.35 -3.48
C THR A 12 23.97 22.39 -2.01
N LEU A 13 24.20 23.58 -1.46
CA LEU A 13 24.52 23.75 -0.04
C LEU A 13 23.32 23.40 0.83
N ASP A 14 22.14 23.86 0.43
CA ASP A 14 20.88 23.61 1.10
C ASP A 14 20.55 22.12 1.20
N ALA A 15 20.69 21.38 0.10
CA ALA A 15 20.51 19.93 0.09
C ALA A 15 21.49 19.21 1.05
N LYS A 16 22.74 19.68 1.13
CA LYS A 16 23.71 19.13 2.07
C LYS A 16 23.32 19.39 3.52
N ILE A 17 22.74 20.56 3.84
CA ILE A 17 22.24 20.86 5.19
C ILE A 17 21.11 19.91 5.57
N ILE A 18 20.10 19.77 4.68
CA ILE A 18 18.96 18.87 4.91
C ILE A 18 19.44 17.42 5.08
N GLN A 19 20.37 16.97 4.23
CA GLN A 19 20.94 15.64 4.31
C GLN A 19 21.74 15.42 5.60
N ALA A 20 22.56 16.39 6.01
CA ALA A 20 23.38 16.31 7.22
C ALA A 20 22.52 16.24 8.50
N LYS A 21 21.34 16.86 8.51
CA LYS A 21 20.35 16.72 9.59
C LYS A 21 19.66 15.35 9.62
N GLY A 22 19.85 14.52 8.59
CA GLY A 22 19.28 13.18 8.52
C GLY A 22 17.83 13.13 8.05
N TRP A 23 17.34 14.19 7.39
CA TRP A 23 16.01 14.21 6.78
C TRP A 23 15.85 13.13 5.72
N ARG A 24 14.73 12.39 5.79
CA ARG A 24 14.37 11.31 4.87
C ARG A 24 12.86 11.08 4.90
N GLN A 25 12.36 10.26 3.98
CA GLN A 25 11.01 9.70 4.13
C GLN A 25 10.92 9.01 5.50
N GLY A 26 9.83 9.27 6.21
CA GLY A 26 9.61 8.74 7.55
C GLY A 26 10.26 9.51 8.68
N SER A 27 11.00 10.59 8.42
CA SER A 27 11.47 11.48 9.48
C SER A 27 10.28 12.03 10.26
N ILE A 28 10.29 11.82 11.58
CA ILE A 28 9.27 12.34 12.50
C ILE A 28 9.79 13.64 13.11
N PHE A 29 8.95 14.66 13.26
CA PHE A 29 9.38 15.97 13.74
C PHE A 29 8.25 16.75 14.42
N HIS A 30 8.62 17.73 15.23
CA HIS A 30 7.68 18.73 15.74
C HIS A 30 7.36 19.75 14.64
N PRO A 31 6.09 20.17 14.48
CA PRO A 31 5.68 21.06 13.41
C PRO A 31 6.34 22.45 13.45
N GLY A 32 6.79 22.91 14.62
CA GLY A 32 7.44 24.23 14.75
C GLY A 32 6.59 25.34 14.13
N ASN A 33 7.18 26.06 13.16
CA ASN A 33 6.53 27.14 12.41
C ASN A 33 6.15 26.72 10.97
N VAL A 34 5.94 25.43 10.70
CA VAL A 34 5.50 24.99 9.37
C VAL A 34 4.13 25.60 9.08
N VAL A 35 4.00 26.20 7.89
CA VAL A 35 2.73 26.71 7.39
C VAL A 35 1.96 25.54 6.78
N THR A 36 0.74 25.31 7.25
CA THR A 36 -0.11 24.20 6.81
C THR A 36 -1.56 24.64 6.67
N ASP A 37 -2.29 24.02 5.74
CA ASP A 37 -3.73 24.27 5.56
C ASP A 37 -4.61 23.50 6.57
N ILE A 38 -3.99 22.75 7.49
CA ILE A 38 -4.70 22.00 8.52
C ILE A 38 -4.43 22.59 9.91
N THR A 39 -5.41 22.47 10.81
CA THR A 39 -5.17 22.79 12.22
C THR A 39 -4.36 21.66 12.85
N LEU A 40 -3.22 21.99 13.46
CA LEU A 40 -2.40 21.08 14.25
C LEU A 40 -2.74 21.24 15.73
N ALA A 41 -2.97 20.12 16.42
CA ALA A 41 -3.19 20.14 17.85
C ALA A 41 -1.86 20.34 18.61
N GLU A 42 -1.93 20.84 19.84
CA GLU A 42 -0.76 20.94 20.70
C GLU A 42 -0.12 19.55 20.92
N GLY A 43 1.20 19.47 20.78
CA GLY A 43 1.95 18.22 20.94
C GLY A 43 1.80 17.23 19.78
N GLU A 44 1.10 17.60 18.69
CA GLU A 44 0.99 16.76 17.50
C GLU A 44 2.34 16.68 16.78
N LEU A 45 2.69 15.47 16.34
CA LEU A 45 3.91 15.20 15.60
C LEU A 45 3.58 15.08 14.11
N LEU A 46 4.58 15.27 13.27
CA LEU A 46 4.49 15.09 11.82
C LEU A 46 5.43 14.00 11.35
N ILE A 47 5.11 13.35 10.23
CA ILE A 47 6.00 12.44 9.51
C ILE A 47 6.14 12.85 8.05
N ILE A 48 7.37 12.82 7.52
CA ILE A 48 7.63 13.07 6.10
C ILE A 48 7.15 11.89 5.25
N CYS A 49 6.32 12.18 4.25
CA CYS A 49 5.73 11.19 3.34
C CYS A 49 6.46 11.15 1.99
N THR A 50 7.04 12.28 1.57
CA THR A 50 7.81 12.39 0.33
C THR A 50 9.03 11.47 0.33
N GLN A 51 9.32 10.88 -0.83
CA GLN A 51 10.47 10.00 -1.04
C GLN A 51 11.79 10.68 -0.68
N SER A 52 12.69 9.95 -0.02
CA SER A 52 13.95 10.49 0.50
C SER A 52 14.79 11.19 -0.56
N CYS A 53 14.84 10.66 -1.78
CA CYS A 53 15.59 11.27 -2.89
C CYS A 53 15.08 12.67 -3.27
N THR A 54 13.77 12.91 -3.13
CA THR A 54 13.15 14.22 -3.34
C THR A 54 13.33 15.13 -2.13
N VAL A 55 13.27 14.59 -0.90
CA VAL A 55 13.49 15.38 0.32
C VAL A 55 14.89 16.01 0.35
N VAL A 56 15.92 15.26 -0.05
CA VAL A 56 17.32 15.72 -0.02
C VAL A 56 17.85 16.17 -1.39
N SER A 57 16.96 16.31 -2.39
CA SER A 57 17.33 16.70 -3.76
C SER A 57 17.91 18.11 -3.79
N SER A 58 18.99 18.32 -4.54
CA SER A 58 19.56 19.65 -4.78
C SER A 58 18.81 20.47 -5.84
N ARG A 59 17.58 20.10 -6.19
CA ARG A 59 16.76 20.80 -7.18
C ARG A 59 15.55 21.45 -6.51
N PHE A 60 15.76 22.52 -5.74
CA PHE A 60 14.66 23.18 -5.01
C PHE A 60 13.58 23.74 -5.95
N ALA A 61 13.99 24.26 -7.11
CA ALA A 61 13.02 24.78 -8.08
C ALA A 61 12.13 23.69 -8.70
N THR A 62 12.61 22.44 -8.80
CA THR A 62 11.85 21.31 -9.36
C THR A 62 11.06 20.56 -8.28
N ASP A 63 11.63 20.46 -7.08
CA ASP A 63 11.06 19.75 -5.93
C ASP A 63 10.83 20.73 -4.75
N PRO A 64 9.99 21.78 -4.91
CA PRO A 64 9.90 22.86 -3.92
C PRO A 64 9.16 22.46 -2.64
N THR A 65 8.35 21.41 -2.70
CA THR A 65 7.46 21.01 -1.61
C THR A 65 7.75 19.61 -1.11
N VAL A 66 7.48 19.39 0.18
CA VAL A 66 7.42 18.06 0.78
C VAL A 66 6.02 17.81 1.34
N GLU A 67 5.58 16.56 1.28
CA GLU A 67 4.36 16.06 1.88
C GLU A 67 4.67 15.57 3.30
N ALA A 68 3.85 15.99 4.26
CA ALA A 68 3.82 15.41 5.59
C ALA A 68 2.39 15.05 5.99
N MET A 69 2.27 14.25 7.05
CA MET A 69 0.99 14.01 7.70
C MET A 69 1.13 14.00 9.21
N THR A 70 0.02 14.25 9.90
CA THR A 70 -0.02 14.18 11.36
C THR A 70 0.14 12.74 11.85
N VAL A 71 0.88 12.59 12.94
CA VAL A 71 1.00 11.32 13.66
C VAL A 71 0.74 11.50 15.15
N LYS A 72 0.20 10.45 15.76
CA LYS A 72 -0.01 10.37 17.21
C LYS A 72 0.75 9.20 17.79
N LEU A 73 1.32 9.38 18.98
CA LEU A 73 1.88 8.27 19.73
C LEU A 73 0.76 7.37 20.23
N VAL A 74 0.88 6.07 19.97
CA VAL A 74 -0.04 5.04 20.46
C VAL A 74 0.76 4.07 21.32
N THR A 75 0.27 3.86 22.54
CA THR A 75 0.84 2.87 23.45
C THR A 75 0.28 1.49 23.11
N LYS A 76 1.15 0.47 23.04
CA LYS A 76 0.85 -0.93 22.68
C LYS A 76 0.69 -1.17 21.16
N TYR A 77 1.81 -1.21 20.46
CA TYR A 77 1.83 -1.72 19.10
C TYR A 77 1.41 -3.19 19.05
N ASN A 78 0.39 -3.50 18.23
CA ASN A 78 -0.02 -4.85 17.90
C ASN A 78 0.23 -5.10 16.41
N PRO A 79 1.27 -5.86 16.01
CA PRO A 79 1.61 -6.06 14.60
C PRO A 79 0.53 -6.78 13.79
N LYS A 80 -0.50 -7.36 14.45
CA LYS A 80 -1.61 -8.06 13.83
C LYS A 80 -2.89 -7.21 13.70
N SER A 81 -2.91 -5.97 14.19
CA SER A 81 -4.10 -5.11 14.08
C SER A 81 -4.35 -4.68 12.62
N PHE A 82 -5.57 -4.19 12.31
CA PHE A 82 -5.90 -3.71 10.97
C PHE A 82 -5.06 -2.49 10.58
N GLU A 83 -4.82 -1.59 11.53
CA GLU A 83 -3.97 -0.40 11.38
C GLU A 83 -2.52 -0.81 11.18
N ALA A 84 -2.01 -1.75 12.00
CA ALA A 84 -0.66 -2.24 11.89
C ALA A 84 -0.43 -3.16 10.69
N THR A 85 -1.47 -3.67 10.04
CA THR A 85 -1.34 -4.43 8.78
C THR A 85 -1.74 -3.59 7.57
N GLY A 86 -1.97 -2.29 7.75
CA GLY A 86 -2.36 -1.36 6.68
C GLY A 86 -3.67 -1.70 5.99
N LYS A 87 -4.51 -2.52 6.65
CA LYS A 87 -5.87 -2.87 6.24
C LYS A 87 -6.87 -1.77 6.58
N HIS A 88 -6.59 -1.00 7.63
CA HIS A 88 -7.36 0.20 7.90
C HIS A 88 -7.01 1.29 6.88
N GLN A 89 -8.03 1.82 6.21
CA GLN A 89 -7.84 2.67 5.02
C GLN A 89 -7.38 4.08 5.36
N ARG A 90 -7.73 4.56 6.56
CA ARG A 90 -7.48 5.95 6.98
C ARG A 90 -6.37 6.07 8.00
N LYS A 91 -5.98 4.95 8.62
CA LYS A 91 -5.06 4.90 9.74
C LYS A 91 -4.03 3.81 9.51
N LEU A 92 -2.78 4.10 9.82
CA LEU A 92 -1.68 3.15 9.72
C LEU A 92 -0.86 3.21 11.00
N HIS A 93 -0.57 2.07 11.60
CA HIS A 93 0.35 2.01 12.73
C HIS A 93 1.74 1.59 12.24
N LEU A 94 2.75 2.36 12.59
CA LEU A 94 4.17 2.07 12.32
C LEU A 94 4.93 1.93 13.63
N GLU A 95 5.68 0.84 13.74
CA GLU A 95 6.56 0.57 14.88
C GLU A 95 7.76 1.52 14.91
N VAL A 96 8.07 2.05 16.08
CA VAL A 96 9.28 2.84 16.32
C VAL A 96 10.38 1.92 16.86
N ILE A 97 11.45 1.71 16.09
CA ILE A 97 12.40 0.62 16.34
C ILE A 97 13.30 0.82 17.56
N ASN A 98 13.53 2.07 17.98
CA ASN A 98 14.42 2.41 19.10
C ASN A 98 13.65 2.72 20.39
N ASN A 99 12.39 2.26 20.51
CA ASN A 99 11.53 2.62 21.63
C ASN A 99 11.32 1.46 22.62
N PRO A 100 11.81 1.58 23.87
CA PRO A 100 11.71 0.52 24.87
C PRO A 100 10.28 0.26 25.37
N GLN A 101 9.31 1.11 25.03
CA GLN A 101 7.93 1.05 25.53
C GLN A 101 6.95 0.40 24.52
N ASN A 102 7.46 -0.21 23.44
CA ASN A 102 6.65 -0.80 22.36
C ASN A 102 5.58 0.19 21.84
N GLN A 103 5.99 1.45 21.68
CA GLN A 103 5.15 2.49 21.11
C GLN A 103 5.15 2.38 19.59
N CYS A 104 4.02 2.72 18.99
CA CYS A 104 3.92 2.99 17.56
C CYS A 104 3.45 4.42 17.34
N ILE A 105 3.60 4.88 16.11
CA ILE A 105 2.90 6.06 15.62
C ILE A 105 1.66 5.63 14.83
N GLU A 106 0.56 6.33 15.05
CA GLU A 106 -0.62 6.28 14.19
C GLU A 106 -0.55 7.42 13.17
N CYS A 107 -0.47 7.06 11.90
CA CYS A 107 -0.53 7.96 10.77
C CYS A 107 -1.98 8.14 10.31
N ASP A 108 -2.39 9.36 9.92
CA ASP A 108 -3.74 9.66 9.42
C ASP A 108 -3.70 10.24 8.00
N ILE A 109 -4.23 9.48 7.04
CA ILE A 109 -4.17 9.86 5.61
C ILE A 109 -4.97 11.12 5.31
N ASN A 110 -6.01 11.41 6.10
CA ASN A 110 -6.88 12.56 5.88
C ASN A 110 -6.27 13.86 6.41
N ARG A 111 -5.15 13.77 7.13
CA ARG A 111 -4.43 14.90 7.72
C ARG A 111 -3.04 15.04 7.11
N ARG A 112 -2.96 14.80 5.79
CA ARG A 112 -1.80 15.07 4.95
C ARG A 112 -1.86 16.47 4.38
N PHE A 113 -0.70 17.06 4.16
CA PHE A 113 -0.57 18.37 3.52
C PHE A 113 0.82 18.50 2.92
N PHE A 114 0.95 19.44 1.99
CA PHE A 114 2.24 19.85 1.44
C PHE A 114 2.70 21.14 2.09
N PHE A 115 4.00 21.30 2.28
CA PHE A 115 4.60 22.55 2.73
C PHE A 115 5.93 22.80 2.03
N ASP A 116 6.41 24.05 2.08
CA ASP A 116 7.68 24.44 1.47
C ASP A 116 8.85 23.67 2.11
N ARG A 117 9.66 23.02 1.27
CA ARG A 117 10.81 22.22 1.70
C ARG A 117 11.84 23.06 2.46
N GLN A 118 11.91 24.38 2.23
CA GLN A 118 12.81 25.28 2.95
C GLN A 118 12.53 25.31 4.47
N HIS A 119 11.32 24.97 4.91
CA HIS A 119 11.05 24.86 6.35
C HIS A 119 11.96 23.83 7.05
N LEU A 120 12.45 22.81 6.32
CA LEU A 120 13.33 21.78 6.88
C LEU A 120 14.69 22.30 7.35
N PHE A 121 15.12 23.49 6.93
CA PHE A 121 16.37 24.10 7.42
C PHE A 121 16.30 24.46 8.90
N ASN A 122 15.12 24.90 9.35
CA ASN A 122 14.89 25.42 10.70
C ASN A 122 14.23 24.40 11.63
N LEU A 123 14.00 23.19 11.12
CA LEU A 123 13.46 22.06 11.87
C LEU A 123 14.53 20.98 11.98
N ASP A 124 14.32 20.07 12.92
CA ASP A 124 15.15 18.89 13.09
C ASP A 124 14.26 17.65 13.25
N PRO A 125 14.62 16.53 12.62
CA PRO A 125 13.93 15.27 12.85
C PRO A 125 14.27 14.73 14.25
N LEU A 126 13.29 14.09 14.88
CA LEU A 126 13.42 13.38 16.15
C LEU A 126 14.22 12.10 15.94
N GLN A 127 15.51 12.15 16.24
CA GLN A 127 16.45 11.05 16.00
C GLN A 127 16.13 9.81 16.86
N GLU A 128 15.49 10.00 18.00
CA GLU A 128 15.02 8.94 18.89
C GLU A 128 13.80 8.19 18.34
N MET A 129 13.12 8.75 17.32
CA MET A 129 11.94 8.17 16.71
C MET A 129 12.24 7.67 15.30
N GLU A 130 12.77 6.46 15.21
CA GLU A 130 13.10 5.84 13.93
C GLU A 130 12.06 4.80 13.49
N ILE A 131 11.70 4.83 12.20
CA ILE A 131 10.93 3.77 11.56
C ILE A 131 11.88 2.97 10.66
N GLY A 132 11.96 1.66 10.88
CA GLY A 132 12.81 0.78 10.06
C GLY A 132 12.33 0.65 8.61
N THR A 133 13.20 0.15 7.73
CA THR A 133 12.95 -0.04 6.29
C THR A 133 11.62 -0.75 5.99
N LYS A 134 11.29 -1.75 6.81
CA LYS A 134 10.04 -2.51 6.71
C LYS A 134 8.79 -1.63 6.93
N GLY A 135 8.85 -0.74 7.92
CA GLY A 135 7.80 0.24 8.18
C GLY A 135 7.74 1.31 7.09
N MET A 136 8.88 1.68 6.50
CA MET A 136 8.93 2.63 5.39
C MET A 136 8.29 2.08 4.11
N ASN A 137 8.60 0.85 3.73
CA ASN A 137 7.95 0.18 2.61
C ASN A 137 6.44 0.09 2.82
N LYS A 138 6.01 -0.20 4.06
CA LYS A 138 4.59 -0.18 4.44
C LYS A 138 3.97 1.21 4.27
N LEU A 139 4.62 2.27 4.74
CA LEU A 139 4.13 3.65 4.62
C LEU A 139 3.95 4.03 3.15
N ALA A 140 4.97 3.82 2.32
CA ALA A 140 4.94 4.12 0.90
C ALA A 140 3.83 3.32 0.17
N GLY A 141 3.71 2.02 0.46
CA GLY A 141 2.65 1.19 -0.10
C GLY A 141 1.26 1.63 0.32
N TRP A 142 1.06 1.96 1.60
CA TRP A 142 -0.21 2.44 2.12
C TRP A 142 -0.61 3.81 1.54
N LEU A 143 0.34 4.73 1.42
CA LEU A 143 0.17 6.01 0.72
C LEU A 143 -0.28 5.81 -0.73
N GLY A 144 0.45 4.99 -1.49
CA GLY A 144 0.12 4.70 -2.89
C GLY A 144 -1.29 4.13 -3.06
N ARG A 145 -1.68 3.21 -2.18
CA ARG A 145 -3.03 2.62 -2.20
C ARG A 145 -4.14 3.63 -1.92
N SER A 146 -3.86 4.72 -1.21
CA SER A 146 -4.86 5.77 -1.01
C SER A 146 -5.25 6.47 -2.32
N TYR A 147 -4.38 6.45 -3.33
CA TYR A 147 -4.61 7.06 -4.65
C TYR A 147 -5.11 6.07 -5.70
N THR A 148 -4.72 4.80 -5.60
CA THR A 148 -5.06 3.77 -6.59
C THR A 148 -6.26 2.90 -6.19
N ARG A 149 -6.99 3.31 -5.15
CA ARG A 149 -8.12 2.53 -4.66
C ARG A 149 -9.29 2.62 -5.65
N ILE A 150 -9.70 1.46 -6.13
CA ILE A 150 -10.92 1.28 -6.89
C ILE A 150 -12.15 1.60 -6.05
N ALA A 151 -13.07 2.39 -6.62
CA ALA A 151 -14.42 2.57 -6.11
C ALA A 151 -15.36 1.67 -6.93
N LEU A 152 -15.61 0.45 -6.44
CA LEU A 152 -16.64 -0.41 -7.01
C LEU A 152 -18.03 0.15 -6.65
N PRO A 153 -19.03 0.03 -7.55
CA PRO A 153 -20.42 0.32 -7.21
C PRO A 153 -20.88 -0.42 -5.95
N ASP A 154 -21.62 0.25 -5.07
CA ASP A 154 -22.04 -0.33 -3.78
C ASP A 154 -22.85 -1.63 -3.99
N ILE A 155 -23.78 -1.64 -4.95
CA ILE A 155 -24.57 -2.83 -5.30
C ILE A 155 -23.66 -3.98 -5.76
N LEU A 156 -22.60 -3.69 -6.51
CA LEU A 156 -21.65 -4.70 -6.94
C LEU A 156 -20.89 -5.27 -5.73
N VAL A 157 -20.45 -4.41 -4.82
CA VAL A 157 -19.77 -4.82 -3.57
C VAL A 157 -20.66 -5.71 -2.71
N GLU A 158 -21.93 -5.32 -2.53
CA GLU A 158 -22.93 -6.08 -1.77
C GLU A 158 -23.15 -7.49 -2.34
N ARG A 159 -23.14 -7.62 -3.67
CA ARG A 159 -23.31 -8.91 -4.36
C ARG A 159 -22.05 -9.77 -4.36
N LEU A 160 -20.87 -9.16 -4.49
CA LEU A 160 -19.59 -9.87 -4.52
C LEU A 160 -19.18 -10.41 -3.14
N LYS A 161 -19.34 -9.60 -2.09
CA LYS A 161 -18.74 -9.88 -0.76
C LYS A 161 -19.16 -11.21 -0.12
N PRO A 162 -20.45 -11.55 -0.04
CA PRO A 162 -20.89 -12.69 0.77
C PRO A 162 -20.34 -14.02 0.26
N GLU A 163 -20.35 -14.24 -1.05
CA GLU A 163 -20.01 -15.53 -1.66
C GLU A 163 -18.70 -15.48 -2.44
N ILE A 164 -18.62 -14.67 -3.50
CA ILE A 164 -17.47 -14.69 -4.43
C ILE A 164 -16.18 -14.26 -3.72
N ILE A 165 -16.19 -13.13 -3.01
CA ILE A 165 -14.99 -12.67 -2.29
C ILE A 165 -14.62 -13.64 -1.18
N SER A 166 -15.59 -14.15 -0.43
CA SER A 166 -15.37 -15.19 0.59
C SER A 166 -14.73 -16.46 0.00
N PHE A 167 -15.15 -16.91 -1.18
CA PHE A 167 -14.57 -18.07 -1.85
C PHE A 167 -13.16 -17.82 -2.34
N ILE A 168 -12.91 -16.69 -3.00
CA ILE A 168 -11.57 -16.34 -3.44
C ILE A 168 -10.65 -16.20 -2.21
N LEU A 169 -11.11 -15.60 -1.11
CA LEU A 169 -10.34 -15.45 0.13
C LEU A 169 -10.01 -16.81 0.73
N LYS A 170 -10.97 -17.73 0.72
CA LYS A 170 -10.75 -19.10 1.17
C LYS A 170 -9.65 -19.76 0.33
N CYS A 171 -9.76 -19.71 -0.99
CA CYS A 171 -8.76 -20.28 -1.92
C CYS A 171 -7.36 -19.67 -1.71
N LEU A 172 -7.27 -18.35 -1.58
CA LEU A 172 -5.99 -17.68 -1.35
C LEU A 172 -5.35 -17.95 0.02
N ASN A 173 -6.13 -18.40 1.01
CA ASN A 173 -5.63 -18.82 2.32
C ASN A 173 -5.32 -20.33 2.39
N GLU A 174 -5.64 -21.10 1.36
CA GLU A 174 -5.24 -22.50 1.30
C GLU A 174 -3.71 -22.61 1.19
N LYS A 175 -3.16 -23.66 1.81
CA LYS A 175 -1.72 -23.88 1.81
C LYS A 175 -1.27 -24.46 0.48
N GLN A 176 -0.15 -23.96 -0.03
CA GLN A 176 0.51 -24.52 -1.19
C GLN A 176 0.99 -25.95 -0.88
N THR A 177 0.63 -26.91 -1.74
CA THR A 177 0.98 -28.32 -1.58
C THR A 177 2.33 -28.67 -2.24
N ASP A 178 2.76 -27.83 -3.17
CA ASP A 178 3.98 -27.97 -3.95
C ASP A 178 4.60 -26.59 -4.26
N GLY A 179 5.80 -26.57 -4.83
CA GLY A 179 6.49 -25.35 -5.24
C GLY A 179 7.39 -24.72 -4.16
N PRO A 180 8.02 -23.58 -4.48
CA PRO A 180 9.05 -22.96 -3.65
C PRO A 180 8.53 -22.42 -2.31
N LYS A 181 7.24 -22.09 -2.20
CA LYS A 181 6.58 -21.64 -0.97
C LYS A 181 5.63 -22.69 -0.39
N LYS A 182 5.94 -23.98 -0.58
CA LYS A 182 5.16 -25.10 -0.01
C LYS A 182 4.90 -24.90 1.48
N GLY A 183 3.64 -25.07 1.88
CA GLY A 183 3.17 -24.89 3.26
C GLY A 183 2.75 -23.46 3.61
N SER A 184 3.16 -22.45 2.83
CA SER A 184 2.65 -21.09 2.94
C SER A 184 1.26 -20.97 2.31
N PRO A 185 0.45 -19.97 2.72
CA PRO A 185 -0.76 -19.59 2.01
C PRO A 185 -0.50 -19.21 0.53
N ILE A 186 -1.44 -19.50 -0.36
CA ILE A 186 -1.35 -19.15 -1.79
C ILE A 186 -1.14 -17.64 -2.01
N HIS A 187 -1.79 -16.78 -1.23
CA HIS A 187 -1.67 -15.32 -1.42
C HIS A 187 -0.23 -14.78 -1.29
N GLU A 188 0.67 -15.49 -0.60
CA GLU A 188 2.08 -15.08 -0.54
C GLU A 188 2.78 -15.18 -1.90
N SER A 189 2.23 -15.92 -2.86
CA SER A 189 2.70 -16.03 -4.23
C SER A 189 1.81 -15.31 -5.25
N VAL A 190 0.85 -14.49 -4.81
CA VAL A 190 -0.07 -13.73 -5.69
C VAL A 190 0.12 -12.23 -5.45
N PRO A 191 1.15 -11.60 -6.04
CA PRO A 191 1.48 -10.20 -5.80
C PRO A 191 0.39 -9.22 -6.28
N PHE A 192 -0.39 -9.57 -7.32
CA PHE A 192 -1.39 -8.66 -7.86
C PHE A 192 -2.70 -9.38 -8.22
N ALA A 193 -3.81 -8.71 -7.95
CA ALA A 193 -5.14 -9.08 -8.42
C ALA A 193 -5.80 -7.88 -9.07
N TYR A 194 -6.50 -8.10 -10.17
CA TYR A 194 -7.22 -7.08 -10.92
C TYR A 194 -8.65 -7.52 -11.19
N ILE A 195 -9.54 -6.53 -11.32
CA ILE A 195 -10.95 -6.71 -11.62
C ILE A 195 -11.36 -5.78 -12.76
N ASP A 196 -12.15 -6.30 -13.69
CA ASP A 196 -12.96 -5.52 -14.63
C ASP A 196 -14.43 -5.90 -14.43
N TRP A 197 -15.33 -4.94 -14.57
CA TRP A 197 -16.76 -5.17 -14.46
C TRP A 197 -17.53 -4.36 -15.48
N GLN A 198 -18.67 -4.92 -15.89
CA GLN A 198 -19.54 -4.33 -16.88
C GLN A 198 -21.01 -4.59 -16.50
N PRO A 199 -21.91 -3.61 -16.62
CA PRO A 199 -21.63 -2.22 -16.99
C PRO A 199 -20.89 -1.47 -15.86
N ARG A 200 -20.25 -0.34 -16.20
CA ARG A 200 -19.49 0.50 -15.24
C ARG A 200 -20.35 1.45 -14.40
N GLY A 201 -21.67 1.45 -14.60
CA GLY A 201 -22.60 2.27 -13.82
C GLY A 201 -23.00 1.65 -12.48
N ASP A 202 -23.67 2.45 -11.65
CA ASP A 202 -24.05 2.06 -10.29
C ASP A 202 -25.31 1.19 -10.22
N HIS A 203 -26.04 1.09 -11.33
CA HIS A 203 -27.32 0.39 -11.40
C HIS A 203 -27.29 -0.60 -12.56
N ALA A 204 -27.05 -1.87 -12.21
CA ALA A 204 -27.16 -2.98 -13.13
C ALA A 204 -27.91 -4.15 -12.48
N ASP A 205 -28.84 -4.73 -13.22
CA ASP A 205 -29.51 -5.97 -12.79
C ASP A 205 -28.53 -7.14 -12.82
N LEU A 206 -27.57 -7.11 -13.75
CA LEU A 206 -26.53 -8.12 -13.90
C LEU A 206 -25.17 -7.46 -14.18
N PHE A 207 -24.18 -7.74 -13.35
CA PHE A 207 -22.78 -7.37 -13.61
C PHE A 207 -22.02 -8.56 -14.20
N GLY A 208 -21.35 -8.35 -15.33
CA GLY A 208 -20.30 -9.22 -15.82
C GLY A 208 -18.96 -8.86 -15.18
N ILE A 209 -18.24 -9.84 -14.63
CA ILE A 209 -16.99 -9.64 -13.88
C ILE A 209 -15.87 -10.45 -14.53
N LYS A 210 -14.68 -9.85 -14.63
CA LYS A 210 -13.45 -10.55 -14.97
C LYS A 210 -12.44 -10.37 -13.85
N PHE A 211 -11.72 -11.45 -13.53
CA PHE A 211 -10.60 -11.40 -12.59
C PHE A 211 -9.29 -11.76 -13.29
N ILE A 212 -8.21 -11.08 -12.91
CA ILE A 212 -6.84 -11.46 -13.28
C ILE A 212 -6.01 -11.58 -12.00
N PHE A 213 -5.40 -12.73 -11.78
CA PHE A 213 -4.43 -12.97 -10.72
C PHE A 213 -3.05 -13.13 -11.34
N ILE A 214 -2.09 -12.32 -10.88
CA ILE A 214 -0.68 -12.43 -11.24
C ILE A 214 0.02 -13.21 -10.14
N CYS A 215 0.52 -14.39 -10.48
CA CYS A 215 1.15 -15.35 -9.59
C CYS A 215 2.66 -15.40 -9.85
N GLU A 216 3.48 -15.56 -8.82
CA GLU A 216 4.95 -15.61 -8.97
C GLU A 216 5.43 -16.80 -9.82
N ASP A 217 4.74 -17.94 -9.74
CA ASP A 217 5.13 -19.19 -10.40
C ASP A 217 3.94 -19.99 -10.96
N VAL A 218 4.25 -20.95 -11.83
CA VAL A 218 3.25 -21.76 -12.56
C VAL A 218 2.50 -22.71 -11.62
N GLN A 219 3.14 -23.21 -10.57
CA GLN A 219 2.50 -24.09 -9.58
C GLN A 219 1.39 -23.34 -8.85
N THR A 220 1.63 -22.08 -8.48
CA THR A 220 0.65 -21.18 -7.88
C THR A 220 -0.51 -20.90 -8.84
N VAL A 221 -0.22 -20.68 -10.14
CA VAL A 221 -1.28 -20.56 -11.18
C VAL A 221 -2.17 -21.79 -11.17
N GLN A 222 -1.59 -22.99 -11.28
CA GLN A 222 -2.35 -24.25 -11.34
C GLN A 222 -3.18 -24.50 -10.07
N ALA A 223 -2.61 -24.23 -8.89
CA ALA A 223 -3.30 -24.38 -7.62
C ALA A 223 -4.49 -23.42 -7.52
N LEU A 224 -4.29 -22.16 -7.93
CA LEU A 224 -5.34 -21.15 -7.86
C LEU A 224 -6.46 -21.43 -8.87
N GLU A 225 -6.13 -21.79 -10.11
CA GLU A 225 -7.13 -22.13 -11.15
C GLU A 225 -7.98 -23.32 -10.72
N SER A 226 -7.35 -24.41 -10.26
CA SER A 226 -8.04 -25.62 -9.84
C SER A 226 -9.06 -25.33 -8.73
N ASN A 227 -8.70 -24.42 -7.81
CA ASN A 227 -9.51 -24.05 -6.67
C ASN A 227 -10.60 -23.02 -6.97
N LEU A 228 -10.32 -22.06 -7.85
CA LEU A 228 -11.25 -20.97 -8.18
C LEU A 228 -12.28 -21.39 -9.21
N ILE A 229 -11.86 -22.04 -10.30
CA ILE A 229 -12.75 -22.36 -11.44
C ILE A 229 -13.91 -23.23 -10.97
N GLN A 230 -13.63 -24.26 -10.19
CA GLN A 230 -14.67 -25.16 -9.67
C GLN A 230 -15.70 -24.42 -8.80
N LYS A 231 -15.26 -23.47 -7.97
CA LYS A 231 -16.15 -22.77 -7.03
C LYS A 231 -16.93 -21.64 -7.69
N LEU A 232 -16.41 -21.08 -8.79
CA LEU A 232 -17.02 -19.97 -9.51
C LEU A 232 -17.90 -20.44 -10.70
N GLU A 233 -17.87 -21.72 -11.05
CA GLU A 233 -18.68 -22.33 -12.12
C GLU A 233 -20.18 -21.95 -12.06
N PRO A 234 -20.86 -21.92 -10.89
CA PRO A 234 -22.26 -21.49 -10.82
C PRO A 234 -22.51 -20.06 -11.30
N TYR A 235 -21.48 -19.20 -11.27
CA TYR A 235 -21.56 -17.81 -11.71
C TYR A 235 -21.19 -17.62 -13.18
N GLN A 236 -20.64 -18.64 -13.85
CA GLN A 236 -20.25 -18.57 -15.26
C GLN A 236 -21.42 -18.83 -16.22
N LEU A 237 -22.55 -19.32 -15.71
CA LEU A 237 -23.78 -19.52 -16.46
C LEU A 237 -24.29 -18.20 -17.09
N PRO A 238 -24.98 -18.24 -18.25
CA PRO A 238 -25.45 -17.01 -18.93
C PRO A 238 -26.33 -16.10 -18.07
N ALA A 239 -27.16 -16.69 -17.20
CA ALA A 239 -28.02 -15.94 -16.28
C ALA A 239 -27.25 -15.37 -15.07
N GLY A 240 -26.02 -15.82 -14.83
CA GLY A 240 -25.28 -15.55 -13.61
C GLY A 240 -25.97 -16.08 -12.36
N LYS A 241 -25.51 -15.62 -11.21
CA LYS A 241 -26.10 -15.87 -9.89
C LYS A 241 -26.04 -14.58 -9.07
N ASN A 242 -27.13 -14.25 -8.38
CA ASN A 242 -27.24 -13.06 -7.51
C ASN A 242 -26.88 -11.74 -8.23
N GLY A 243 -27.29 -11.61 -9.50
CA GLY A 243 -26.98 -10.44 -10.31
C GLY A 243 -25.49 -10.29 -10.65
N ILE A 244 -24.70 -11.36 -10.55
CA ILE A 244 -23.30 -11.45 -10.96
C ILE A 244 -23.11 -12.58 -11.98
N ARG A 245 -22.38 -12.29 -13.04
CA ARG A 245 -21.87 -13.29 -13.98
C ARG A 245 -20.36 -13.17 -14.04
N ILE A 246 -19.65 -14.27 -13.74
CA ILE A 246 -18.21 -14.34 -13.96
C ILE A 246 -17.99 -14.60 -15.45
N LEU A 247 -17.44 -13.62 -16.14
CA LEU A 247 -17.09 -13.70 -17.55
C LEU A 247 -15.76 -14.39 -17.77
N ASP A 248 -14.79 -14.15 -16.87
CA ASP A 248 -13.46 -14.72 -16.98
C ASP A 248 -12.71 -14.71 -15.63
N VAL A 249 -11.82 -15.69 -15.45
CA VAL A 249 -10.88 -15.77 -14.33
C VAL A 249 -9.55 -16.25 -14.87
N ILE A 250 -8.58 -15.34 -14.95
CA ILE A 250 -7.28 -15.60 -15.55
C ILE A 250 -6.23 -15.64 -14.44
N CYS A 251 -5.46 -16.72 -14.35
CA CYS A 251 -4.27 -16.80 -13.50
C CYS A 251 -3.04 -16.92 -14.38
N ARG A 252 -2.00 -16.11 -14.14
CA ARG A 252 -0.79 -16.11 -14.99
C ARG A 252 0.42 -15.57 -14.27
N THR A 253 1.60 -15.75 -14.87
CA THR A 253 2.85 -15.25 -14.29
C THR A 253 3.23 -13.87 -14.86
N PRO A 254 4.08 -13.07 -14.17
CA PRO A 254 4.58 -11.80 -14.70
C PRO A 254 5.20 -11.91 -16.09
N ASN A 255 5.93 -13.00 -16.35
CA ASN A 255 6.64 -13.22 -17.63
C ASN A 255 5.70 -13.43 -18.83
N THR A 256 4.41 -13.66 -18.57
CA THR A 256 3.37 -13.88 -19.59
C THR A 256 2.28 -12.80 -19.56
N THR A 257 2.52 -11.71 -18.84
CA THR A 257 1.56 -10.62 -18.64
C THR A 257 2.11 -9.34 -19.27
N PHE A 258 1.39 -8.79 -20.25
CA PHE A 258 1.71 -7.49 -20.83
C PHE A 258 0.79 -6.41 -20.26
N LEU A 259 1.26 -5.15 -20.25
CA LEU A 259 0.45 -4.01 -19.79
C LEU A 259 -0.84 -3.84 -20.61
N SER A 260 -0.81 -4.19 -21.89
CA SER A 260 -1.99 -4.21 -22.77
C SER A 260 -3.09 -5.14 -22.26
N ASP A 261 -2.71 -6.24 -21.60
CA ASP A 261 -3.66 -7.23 -21.10
C ASP A 261 -4.36 -6.78 -19.82
N LEU A 262 -3.87 -5.71 -19.20
CA LEU A 262 -4.46 -5.08 -18.03
C LEU A 262 -5.27 -3.83 -18.41
N HIS A 263 -5.40 -3.52 -19.71
CA HIS A 263 -6.17 -2.37 -20.16
C HIS A 263 -7.65 -2.54 -19.81
N GLY A 264 -8.21 -1.52 -19.14
CA GLY A 264 -9.58 -1.57 -18.62
C GLY A 264 -9.71 -2.32 -17.30
N PHE A 265 -8.68 -3.00 -16.82
CA PHE A 265 -8.71 -3.59 -15.49
C PHE A 265 -8.29 -2.57 -14.44
N GLU A 266 -8.89 -2.68 -13.26
CA GLU A 266 -8.49 -1.91 -12.09
C GLU A 266 -7.84 -2.83 -11.06
N ARG A 267 -6.85 -2.31 -10.35
CA ARG A 267 -6.20 -3.05 -9.27
C ARG A 267 -7.24 -3.34 -8.21
N PHE A 268 -7.50 -4.61 -7.95
CA PHE A 268 -8.54 -5.00 -7.02
C PHE A 268 -7.98 -4.92 -5.59
N SER A 269 -7.94 -3.70 -5.06
CA SER A 269 -7.25 -3.39 -3.80
C SER A 269 -7.92 -3.94 -2.53
N GLU A 270 -9.14 -4.51 -2.62
CA GLU A 270 -9.64 -5.37 -1.52
C GLU A 270 -8.76 -6.64 -1.33
N TRP A 271 -7.80 -6.89 -2.24
CA TRP A 271 -6.77 -7.93 -2.13
C TRP A 271 -5.37 -7.42 -1.77
N ASP A 272 -5.15 -6.10 -1.83
CA ASP A 272 -3.89 -5.49 -1.38
C ASP A 272 -3.68 -5.63 0.15
N PHE A 273 -4.66 -6.17 0.87
CA PHE A 273 -4.54 -6.60 2.26
C PHE A 273 -3.64 -7.82 2.45
N LEU A 274 -3.29 -8.55 1.38
CA LEU A 274 -2.56 -9.83 1.43
C LEU A 274 -1.21 -9.79 0.69
N SER A 275 -1.05 -8.96 -0.34
CA SER A 275 0.25 -8.72 -0.97
C SER A 275 1.12 -7.82 -0.07
N GLU A 276 2.00 -8.47 0.70
CA GLU A 276 3.16 -7.89 1.41
C GLU A 276 2.97 -7.02 2.67
N LEU A 277 1.80 -7.07 3.32
CA LEU A 277 1.74 -6.79 4.78
C LEU A 277 1.58 -8.07 5.63
N GLY A 278 1.27 -9.20 5.01
CA GLY A 278 1.30 -10.54 5.62
C GLY A 278 2.71 -11.12 5.78
N ALA A 279 3.61 -10.88 4.82
CA ALA A 279 5.02 -11.31 4.89
C ALA A 279 5.80 -10.65 6.05
N ILE A 280 5.23 -9.62 6.67
CA ILE A 280 5.80 -8.90 7.82
C ILE A 280 5.53 -9.65 9.15
N ALA A 281 4.52 -10.54 9.21
CA ALA A 281 4.10 -11.20 10.45
C ALA A 281 4.84 -12.53 10.75
N HIS A 282 5.66 -13.04 9.82
CA HIS A 282 6.28 -14.37 9.94
C HIS A 282 7.80 -14.39 9.67
N ALA A 283 8.54 -13.36 10.09
CA ALA A 283 9.97 -13.57 10.36
C ALA A 283 10.07 -14.19 11.77
N PRO A 284 10.71 -15.36 11.96
CA PRO A 284 11.02 -15.82 13.32
C PRO A 284 11.87 -14.75 14.01
N PRO A 285 11.74 -14.57 15.34
CA PRO A 285 12.71 -13.78 16.08
C PRO A 285 14.09 -14.38 15.79
N ASN A 286 15.02 -13.54 15.31
CA ASN A 286 16.44 -13.88 15.38
C ASN A 286 16.77 -14.07 16.86
N LEU A 287 16.68 -15.31 17.33
CA LEU A 287 17.40 -15.77 18.51
C LEU A 287 18.83 -16.02 18.04
N GLY A 288 19.61 -14.94 17.99
CA GLY A 288 21.05 -14.98 17.91
C GLY A 288 21.59 -14.26 19.13
N GLY A 289 22.17 -15.03 20.05
CA GLY A 289 23.18 -14.52 20.96
C GLY A 289 24.51 -14.30 20.24
#